data_AF-A0A1B8AQ90-F1
#
_entry.id   AF-A0A1B8AQ90-F1
#
_cell.length_a   1.000
_cell.length_b   1.000
_cell.length_c   1.000
_cell.angle_alpha   90.00
_cell.angle_beta   90.00
_cell.angle_gamma   90.00
#
_symmetry.space_group_name_H-M   'P 1'
#
loop_
_entity.id
_entity.type
_entity.pdbx_description
1 polymer ?
#
loop_
_entity_poly.entity_id
_entity_poly.type
_entity_poly.pdbx_seq_one_letter_code
_entity_poly.pdbx_strand_id
1 'polypeptide(L)'
;MRLIKAKDLVETQWISFKEFYGDLPEYAILSHTWEGDGEVTFQECNTKASKSKSGYEKITKTCELALADKVQYVWVDTCCIDKSSSAELTEAINSMFLWYQKAKFCYVYLSDKVEQFPLAKCRWFTRGWTLQELIAPTSISFYNQAWDFIGSKRSLLSSLSDITSIEQEFLGHMAPISSACIAKRLSWAAKRETTRIEDMAYCLLGICNINMPMLYGEGENAFRRLQEEIIRTTYDLSLLAWTPPFTTSEEYCGFLATSVKHFASCSKMYSVANSLLDEGEMSISNKGLRLRARVYLLDYSELSYPGLEDITYRYVLELDCMAPGYEGEFLTIPMRKIGPNAFVRARGFEENRTIRKLTASTSFCLVPAVAGGSIFHTITLLTKLPERRIQRPLLKAKHSDLISYSRFTMVTIELPPEIAIVSSTELPNKFWDMEDSVFFGPYGSYQNWGAFVLNTKSLFLCFWHKGPTEWALKGTLLDMRSSTGCSELLE
;
A
#
# COMPACT_ATOMS: atom_id res chain seq x y z
N MET A 1 10.00 -26.49 15.54
CA MET A 1 9.24 -25.75 16.58
C MET A 1 9.57 -26.32 17.97
N ARG A 2 9.74 -25.45 18.98
CA ARG A 2 9.99 -25.82 20.38
C ARG A 2 8.76 -25.52 21.24
N LEU A 3 8.43 -26.41 22.18
CA LEU A 3 7.26 -26.30 23.07
C LEU A 3 7.65 -26.57 24.53
N ILE A 4 6.99 -25.89 25.46
CA ILE A 4 7.07 -26.15 26.91
C ILE A 4 6.17 -27.34 27.23
N LYS A 5 6.61 -28.25 28.09
CA LYS A 5 5.74 -29.24 28.74
C LYS A 5 5.05 -28.57 29.92
N ALA A 6 3.73 -28.41 29.85
CA ALA A 6 2.97 -27.66 30.86
C ALA A 6 3.05 -28.33 32.25
N LYS A 7 3.02 -29.67 32.28
CA LYS A 7 3.08 -30.47 33.51
C LYS A 7 4.38 -30.27 34.29
N ASP A 8 5.53 -30.40 33.62
CA ASP A 8 6.86 -30.21 34.23
C ASP A 8 6.96 -28.84 34.94
N LEU A 9 6.46 -27.77 34.31
CA LEU A 9 6.48 -26.43 34.90
C LEU A 9 5.58 -26.32 36.14
N VAL A 10 4.33 -26.78 36.06
CA VAL A 10 3.39 -26.65 37.18
C VAL A 10 3.86 -27.48 38.38
N GLU A 11 4.26 -28.74 38.18
CA GLU A 11 4.67 -29.64 39.28
C GLU A 11 6.05 -29.34 39.86
N THR A 12 7.05 -28.99 39.02
CA THR A 12 8.45 -28.84 39.47
C THR A 12 8.95 -27.40 39.50
N GLN A 13 8.14 -26.45 39.04
CA GLN A 13 8.51 -25.04 38.87
C GLN A 13 9.78 -24.89 38.01
N TRP A 14 9.85 -25.65 36.92
CA TRP A 14 10.96 -25.69 35.97
C TRP A 14 10.45 -25.76 34.52
N ILE A 15 10.87 -24.81 33.68
CA ILE A 15 10.53 -24.77 32.25
C ILE A 15 11.32 -25.87 31.55
N SER A 16 10.58 -26.86 31.04
CA SER A 16 11.11 -28.07 30.40
C SER A 16 10.62 -28.10 28.95
N PHE A 17 11.56 -28.02 28.01
CA PHE A 17 11.24 -27.95 26.58
C PHE A 17 11.18 -29.34 25.92
N LYS A 18 10.49 -29.40 24.78
CA LYS A 18 10.58 -30.47 23.79
C LYS A 18 10.50 -29.88 22.40
N GLU A 19 11.35 -30.36 21.49
CA GLU A 19 11.37 -29.93 20.09
C GLU A 19 10.61 -30.92 19.20
N PHE A 20 9.99 -30.38 18.17
CA PHE A 20 9.16 -31.08 17.20
C PHE A 20 9.51 -30.64 15.78
N TYR A 21 9.68 -31.63 14.90
CA TYR A 21 10.00 -31.49 13.49
C TYR A 21 8.96 -32.26 12.69
N GLY A 22 8.31 -31.62 11.72
CA GLY A 22 7.13 -32.18 11.06
C GLY A 22 5.87 -32.02 11.92
N ASP A 23 5.27 -33.14 12.33
CA ASP A 23 3.99 -33.15 13.04
C ASP A 23 4.09 -32.53 14.45
N LEU A 24 3.16 -31.63 14.72
CA LEU A 24 3.01 -30.96 16.01
C LEU A 24 1.95 -31.68 16.86
N PRO A 25 2.12 -31.78 18.19
CA PRO A 25 1.06 -32.26 19.08
C PRO A 25 -0.06 -31.21 19.17
N GLU A 26 -1.11 -31.51 19.92
CA GLU A 26 -1.96 -30.43 20.45
C GLU A 26 -1.14 -29.55 21.41
N TYR A 27 -1.15 -28.24 21.19
CA TYR A 27 -0.58 -27.23 22.09
C TYR A 27 -1.51 -26.03 22.25
N ALA A 28 -1.37 -25.35 23.38
CA ALA A 28 -1.93 -24.02 23.61
C ALA A 28 -0.85 -22.95 23.34
N ILE A 29 -1.28 -21.71 23.08
CA ILE A 29 -0.39 -20.60 22.74
C ILE A 29 -0.73 -19.35 23.57
N LEU A 30 0.27 -18.73 24.19
CA LEU A 30 0.09 -17.42 24.84
C LEU A 30 0.22 -16.31 23.80
N SER A 31 -0.74 -15.38 23.82
CA SER A 31 -0.61 -14.06 23.19
C SER A 31 -0.69 -13.00 24.28
N HIS A 32 0.28 -12.09 24.33
CA HIS A 32 0.37 -11.04 25.34
C HIS A 32 1.09 -9.81 24.81
N THR A 33 1.19 -8.77 25.63
CA THR A 33 2.05 -7.62 25.32
C THR A 33 3.26 -7.61 26.24
N TRP A 34 4.47 -7.53 25.67
CA TRP A 34 5.72 -7.58 26.44
C TRP A 34 5.86 -6.37 27.41
N GLU A 35 6.49 -6.60 28.54
CA GLU A 35 6.64 -5.62 29.64
C GLU A 35 8.11 -5.32 29.97
N GLY A 36 8.82 -4.73 29.01
CA GLY A 36 10.24 -4.38 29.16
C GLY A 36 11.07 -5.61 29.52
N ASP A 37 11.92 -5.47 30.54
CA ASP A 37 12.77 -6.55 31.04
C ASP A 37 12.02 -7.62 31.84
N GLY A 38 10.71 -7.46 32.04
CA GLY A 38 9.83 -8.39 32.76
C GLY A 38 9.46 -9.67 31.99
N GLU A 39 9.89 -9.84 30.75
CA GLU A 39 9.72 -11.09 30.00
C GLU A 39 10.85 -12.10 30.30
N VAL A 40 10.53 -13.40 30.30
CA VAL A 40 11.53 -14.48 30.43
C VAL A 40 11.98 -14.91 29.03
N THR A 41 13.26 -14.74 28.72
CA THR A 41 13.84 -15.24 27.47
C THR A 41 14.23 -16.73 27.57
N PHE A 42 14.47 -17.39 26.43
CA PHE A 42 14.96 -18.77 26.37
C PHE A 42 16.23 -18.97 27.22
N GLN A 43 17.19 -18.05 27.11
CA GLN A 43 18.48 -18.09 27.82
C GLN A 43 18.33 -17.83 29.34
N GLU A 44 17.25 -17.17 29.78
CA GLU A 44 16.97 -16.91 31.20
C GLU A 44 16.14 -18.01 31.86
N CYS A 45 15.58 -18.95 31.10
CA CYS A 45 14.75 -20.03 31.62
C CYS A 45 15.48 -20.79 32.74
N ASN A 46 14.79 -20.95 33.87
CA ASN A 46 15.27 -21.65 35.06
C ASN A 46 16.43 -20.97 35.82
N THR A 47 16.85 -19.78 35.42
CA THR A 47 17.66 -18.92 36.31
C THR A 47 16.85 -18.54 37.56
N LYS A 48 17.52 -18.32 38.71
CA LYS A 48 16.85 -17.86 39.93
C LYS A 48 16.10 -16.52 39.73
N ALA A 49 16.64 -15.64 38.88
CA ALA A 49 16.04 -14.34 38.57
C ALA A 49 14.78 -14.42 37.68
N SER A 50 14.63 -15.46 36.86
CA SER A 50 13.43 -15.62 36.02
C SER A 50 12.15 -15.70 36.84
N LYS A 51 12.17 -16.36 38.01
CA LYS A 51 10.99 -16.56 38.86
C LYS A 51 10.42 -15.27 39.47
N SER A 52 11.19 -14.18 39.49
CA SER A 52 10.75 -12.84 39.91
C SER A 52 10.25 -11.95 38.77
N LYS A 53 10.22 -12.45 37.52
CA LYS A 53 9.72 -11.71 36.35
C LYS A 53 8.22 -11.97 36.11
N SER A 54 7.45 -10.94 35.73
CA SER A 54 6.01 -11.10 35.41
C SER A 54 5.77 -12.11 34.27
N GLY A 55 6.69 -12.21 33.31
CA GLY A 55 6.66 -13.22 32.25
C GLY A 55 6.69 -14.66 32.76
N TYR A 56 7.30 -14.96 33.90
CA TYR A 56 7.29 -16.31 34.49
C TYR A 56 5.91 -16.69 35.01
N GLU A 57 5.20 -15.74 35.63
CA GLU A 57 3.79 -15.90 36.02
C GLU A 57 2.91 -16.11 34.79
N LYS A 58 3.09 -15.31 33.72
CA LYS A 58 2.35 -15.49 32.45
C LYS A 58 2.53 -16.88 31.87
N ILE A 59 3.76 -17.38 31.79
CA ILE A 59 4.07 -18.73 31.29
C ILE A 59 3.43 -19.80 32.21
N THR A 60 3.50 -19.62 33.53
CA THR A 60 2.93 -20.55 34.51
C THR A 60 1.42 -20.62 34.41
N LYS A 61 0.72 -19.48 34.39
CA LYS A 61 -0.74 -19.38 34.21
C LYS A 61 -1.21 -19.97 32.88
N THR A 62 -0.45 -19.75 31.80
CA THR A 62 -0.71 -20.38 30.50
C THR A 62 -0.63 -21.91 30.58
N CYS A 63 0.31 -22.45 31.36
CA CYS A 63 0.44 -23.90 31.59
C CYS A 63 -0.66 -24.46 32.49
N GLU A 64 -1.07 -23.75 33.53
CA GLU A 64 -2.23 -24.12 34.37
C GLU A 64 -3.52 -24.21 33.53
N LEU A 65 -3.80 -23.19 32.70
CA LEU A 65 -4.94 -23.18 31.77
C LEU A 65 -4.87 -24.33 30.76
N ALA A 66 -3.71 -24.53 30.12
CA ALA A 66 -3.51 -25.61 29.16
C ALA A 66 -3.81 -26.99 29.77
N LEU A 67 -3.34 -27.27 30.99
CA LEU A 67 -3.61 -28.53 31.68
C LEU A 67 -5.09 -28.70 32.06
N ALA A 68 -5.79 -27.63 32.44
CA ALA A 68 -7.23 -27.66 32.69
C ALA A 68 -8.01 -28.01 31.41
N ASP A 69 -7.61 -27.45 30.27
CA ASP A 69 -8.11 -27.78 28.92
C ASP A 69 -7.51 -29.09 28.35
N LYS A 70 -6.77 -29.86 29.19
CA LYS A 70 -6.18 -31.18 28.93
C LYS A 70 -5.01 -31.20 27.93
N VAL A 71 -4.52 -30.03 27.52
CA VAL A 71 -3.41 -29.85 26.59
C VAL A 71 -2.06 -29.89 27.33
N GLN A 72 -1.15 -30.74 26.86
CA GLN A 72 0.12 -31.03 27.55
C GLN A 72 1.28 -30.08 27.19
N TYR A 73 1.14 -29.33 26.10
CA TYR A 73 2.20 -28.49 25.54
C TYR A 73 1.75 -27.03 25.39
N VAL A 74 2.69 -26.11 25.61
CA VAL A 74 2.47 -24.66 25.51
C VAL A 74 3.56 -24.01 24.65
N TRP A 75 3.19 -23.04 23.81
CA TRP A 75 4.13 -22.13 23.14
C TRP A 75 4.00 -20.71 23.69
N VAL A 76 5.14 -20.06 23.88
CA VAL A 76 5.26 -18.63 24.23
C VAL A 76 6.44 -18.05 23.48
N ASP A 77 6.23 -16.94 22.77
CA ASP A 77 7.22 -16.36 21.84
C ASP A 77 8.55 -15.95 22.54
N THR A 78 8.48 -15.55 23.81
CA THR A 78 9.60 -15.00 24.57
C THR A 78 10.65 -16.05 24.90
N CYS A 79 10.22 -17.28 25.21
CA CYS A 79 11.09 -18.36 25.67
C CYS A 79 11.09 -19.62 24.77
N CYS A 80 10.14 -19.80 23.86
CA CYS A 80 10.18 -20.92 22.91
C CYS A 80 11.08 -20.64 21.70
N ILE A 81 11.31 -19.37 21.36
CA ILE A 81 12.24 -18.93 20.31
C ILE A 81 13.58 -18.56 20.94
N ASP A 82 14.68 -19.15 20.49
CA ASP A 82 16.02 -18.64 20.78
C ASP A 82 16.31 -17.42 19.89
N LYS A 83 15.97 -16.24 20.41
CA LYS A 83 16.14 -14.95 19.73
C LYS A 83 17.62 -14.57 19.51
N SER A 84 18.59 -15.37 19.99
CA SER A 84 20.01 -15.25 19.63
C SER A 84 20.37 -15.96 18.32
N SER A 85 19.58 -16.97 17.90
CA SER A 85 19.73 -17.66 16.62
C SER A 85 18.97 -16.90 15.53
N SER A 86 19.70 -16.23 14.63
CA SER A 86 19.11 -15.50 13.50
C SER A 86 18.35 -16.42 12.53
N ALA A 87 18.80 -17.68 12.39
CA ALA A 87 18.12 -18.70 11.61
C ALA A 87 16.78 -19.10 12.25
N GLU A 88 16.77 -19.40 13.56
CA GLU A 88 15.55 -19.80 14.26
C GLU A 88 14.55 -18.64 14.34
N LEU A 89 15.01 -17.41 14.56
CA LEU A 89 14.17 -16.20 14.52
C LEU A 89 13.53 -16.00 13.13
N THR A 90 14.27 -16.31 12.05
CA THR A 90 13.77 -16.20 10.67
C THR A 90 12.75 -17.30 10.33
N GLU A 91 12.98 -18.54 10.80
CA GLU A 91 11.98 -19.63 10.71
C GLU A 91 10.72 -19.26 11.51
N ALA A 92 10.90 -18.80 12.75
CA ALA A 92 9.81 -18.51 13.67
C ALA A 92 8.92 -17.37 13.16
N ILE A 93 9.48 -16.27 12.67
CA ILE A 93 8.70 -15.16 12.12
C ILE A 93 7.92 -15.59 10.86
N ASN A 94 8.54 -16.35 9.94
CA ASN A 94 7.84 -16.90 8.77
C ASN A 94 6.75 -17.92 9.14
N SER A 95 6.89 -18.61 10.28
CA SER A 95 5.97 -19.67 10.71
C SER A 95 4.90 -19.20 11.71
N MET A 96 5.04 -18.01 12.31
CA MET A 96 4.29 -17.61 13.49
C MET A 96 2.77 -17.61 13.27
N PHE A 97 2.31 -17.14 12.11
CA PHE A 97 0.89 -17.19 11.73
C PHE A 97 0.36 -18.64 11.70
N LEU A 98 1.12 -19.59 11.14
CA LEU A 98 0.74 -21.00 11.08
C LEU A 98 0.78 -21.66 12.47
N TRP A 99 1.65 -21.20 13.37
CA TRP A 99 1.69 -21.64 14.77
C TRP A 99 0.48 -21.12 15.57
N TYR A 100 0.06 -19.88 15.35
CA TYR A 100 -1.21 -19.38 15.91
C TYR A 100 -2.44 -20.05 15.29
N GLN A 101 -2.42 -20.37 13.98
CA GLN A 101 -3.51 -21.07 13.31
C GLN A 101 -3.67 -22.54 13.76
N LYS A 102 -2.56 -23.23 14.04
CA LYS A 102 -2.55 -24.64 14.48
C LYS A 102 -2.67 -24.83 15.99
N ALA A 103 -2.62 -23.76 16.79
CA ALA A 103 -2.84 -23.85 18.23
C ALA A 103 -4.28 -24.25 18.55
N LYS A 104 -4.45 -25.19 19.50
CA LYS A 104 -5.77 -25.68 19.92
C LYS A 104 -6.53 -24.65 20.76
N PHE A 105 -5.80 -23.90 21.57
CA PHE A 105 -6.29 -22.75 22.34
C PHE A 105 -5.27 -21.63 22.29
N CYS A 106 -5.71 -20.41 22.02
CA CYS A 106 -4.93 -19.21 22.27
C CYS A 106 -5.46 -18.51 23.53
N TYR A 107 -4.60 -18.32 24.51
CA TYR A 107 -4.92 -17.55 25.71
C TYR A 107 -4.36 -16.14 25.52
N VAL A 108 -5.23 -15.12 25.49
CA VAL A 108 -4.84 -13.71 25.37
C VAL A 108 -4.82 -13.07 26.75
N TYR A 109 -3.64 -12.65 27.21
CA TYR A 109 -3.47 -11.96 28.49
C TYR A 109 -3.40 -10.43 28.30
N LEU A 110 -4.39 -9.74 28.85
CA LEU A 110 -4.53 -8.28 28.78
C LEU A 110 -4.08 -7.63 30.09
N SER A 111 -2.77 -7.41 30.25
CA SER A 111 -2.19 -6.89 31.50
C SER A 111 -2.60 -5.46 31.89
N ASP A 112 -3.20 -4.70 30.98
CA ASP A 112 -3.79 -3.37 31.24
C ASP A 112 -5.32 -3.39 31.38
N LYS A 113 -5.96 -4.57 31.26
CA LYS A 113 -7.39 -4.73 31.52
C LYS A 113 -7.64 -4.88 33.02
N VAL A 114 -7.83 -3.76 33.70
CA VAL A 114 -8.60 -3.70 34.96
C VAL A 114 -10.11 -3.64 34.66
N GLU A 115 -10.99 -3.93 35.63
CA GLU A 115 -12.44 -4.07 35.43
C GLU A 115 -13.07 -2.92 34.61
N GLN A 116 -12.90 -1.68 35.08
CA GLN A 116 -13.52 -0.48 34.52
C GLN A 116 -12.85 0.01 33.21
N PHE A 117 -11.69 -0.54 32.84
CA PHE A 117 -10.98 -0.11 31.64
C PHE A 117 -11.62 -0.70 30.37
N PRO A 118 -11.99 0.10 29.36
CA PRO A 118 -12.63 -0.42 28.14
C PRO A 118 -11.70 -1.37 27.37
N LEU A 119 -12.21 -2.53 26.95
CA LEU A 119 -11.47 -3.51 26.14
C LEU A 119 -10.80 -2.88 24.90
N ALA A 120 -11.51 -1.93 24.27
CA ALA A 120 -11.05 -1.15 23.13
C ALA A 120 -9.78 -0.31 23.35
N LYS A 121 -9.41 -0.05 24.62
CA LYS A 121 -8.23 0.75 24.99
C LYS A 121 -7.02 -0.10 25.40
N CYS A 122 -7.16 -1.41 25.50
CA CYS A 122 -6.05 -2.30 25.84
C CYS A 122 -4.96 -2.27 24.75
N ARG A 123 -3.70 -2.08 25.16
CA ARG A 123 -2.47 -2.02 24.35
C ARG A 123 -2.34 -3.20 23.40
N TRP A 124 -2.92 -4.35 23.73
CA TRP A 124 -2.96 -5.52 22.87
C TRP A 124 -3.60 -5.24 21.50
N PHE A 125 -4.64 -4.40 21.41
CA PHE A 125 -5.28 -4.09 20.12
C PHE A 125 -4.49 -3.13 19.22
N THR A 126 -3.51 -2.40 19.78
CA THR A 126 -2.69 -1.43 19.04
C THR A 126 -1.29 -1.94 18.68
N ARG A 127 -0.90 -3.16 19.09
CA ARG A 127 0.38 -3.77 18.66
C ARG A 127 0.26 -4.40 17.27
N GLY A 128 1.32 -4.33 16.45
CA GLY A 128 1.36 -4.97 15.14
C GLY A 128 1.24 -6.50 15.20
N TRP A 129 2.16 -7.15 15.92
CA TRP A 129 2.23 -8.61 16.04
C TRP A 129 0.92 -9.28 16.47
N THR A 130 0.18 -8.71 17.43
CA THR A 130 -1.10 -9.24 17.93
C THR A 130 -2.22 -9.29 16.87
N LEU A 131 -2.02 -8.74 15.66
CA LEU A 131 -2.96 -8.86 14.56
C LEU A 131 -3.10 -10.30 14.07
N GLN A 132 -1.98 -10.98 13.80
CA GLN A 132 -2.02 -12.40 13.41
C GLN A 132 -2.46 -13.29 14.58
N GLU A 133 -2.17 -12.90 15.82
CA GLU A 133 -2.58 -13.59 17.04
C GLU A 133 -4.09 -13.49 17.29
N LEU A 134 -4.73 -12.39 16.85
CA LEU A 134 -6.18 -12.27 16.80
C LEU A 134 -6.81 -13.05 15.65
N ILE A 135 -6.22 -12.94 14.45
CA ILE A 135 -6.83 -13.46 13.23
C ILE A 135 -6.68 -14.98 13.14
N ALA A 136 -5.45 -15.49 13.22
CA ALA A 136 -5.11 -16.86 12.84
C ALA A 136 -5.77 -17.95 13.71
N PRO A 137 -5.83 -17.85 15.07
CA PRO A 137 -6.44 -18.91 15.87
C PRO A 137 -7.96 -18.96 15.68
N THR A 138 -8.51 -20.17 15.66
CA THR A 138 -9.96 -20.42 15.67
C THR A 138 -10.54 -20.29 17.07
N SER A 139 -9.79 -20.71 18.09
CA SER A 139 -10.16 -20.69 19.51
C SER A 139 -9.29 -19.70 20.28
N ILE A 140 -9.89 -18.63 20.80
CA ILE A 140 -9.23 -17.65 21.66
C ILE A 140 -10.06 -17.43 22.93
N SER A 141 -9.41 -17.39 24.09
CA SER A 141 -9.98 -16.97 25.38
C SER A 141 -9.20 -15.75 25.90
N PHE A 142 -9.91 -14.69 26.23
CA PHE A 142 -9.34 -13.43 26.73
C PHE A 142 -9.39 -13.38 28.26
N TYR A 143 -8.28 -12.97 28.87
CA TYR A 143 -8.11 -12.85 30.32
C TYR A 143 -7.66 -11.45 30.73
N ASN A 144 -8.11 -11.00 31.90
CA ASN A 144 -7.75 -9.70 32.46
C ASN A 144 -6.39 -9.74 33.18
N GLN A 145 -5.97 -8.64 33.81
CA GLN A 145 -4.71 -8.57 34.56
C GLN A 145 -4.63 -9.57 35.74
N ALA A 146 -5.76 -9.98 36.32
CA ALA A 146 -5.84 -10.94 37.42
C ALA A 146 -6.06 -12.40 36.97
N TRP A 147 -6.02 -12.66 35.66
CA TRP A 147 -6.36 -13.94 35.02
C TRP A 147 -7.85 -14.38 35.14
N ASP A 148 -8.76 -13.45 35.39
CA ASP A 148 -10.20 -13.70 35.23
C ASP A 148 -10.57 -13.78 33.74
N PHE A 149 -11.46 -14.71 33.40
CA PHE A 149 -11.95 -14.89 32.03
C PHE A 149 -12.93 -13.78 31.63
N ILE A 150 -12.57 -13.03 30.58
CA ILE A 150 -13.40 -11.95 30.01
C ILE A 150 -14.40 -12.51 29.00
N GLY A 151 -14.00 -13.50 28.20
CA GLY A 151 -14.80 -14.06 27.13
C GLY A 151 -13.97 -14.77 26.06
N SER A 152 -14.66 -15.55 25.22
CA SER A 152 -14.09 -16.19 24.03
C SER A 152 -14.11 -15.26 22.81
N LYS A 153 -13.31 -15.57 21.78
CA LYS A 153 -13.38 -14.95 20.44
C LYS A 153 -14.83 -14.87 19.95
N ARG A 154 -15.56 -16.00 20.05
CA ARG A 154 -16.93 -16.17 19.56
C ARG A 154 -17.93 -15.27 20.29
N SER A 155 -17.84 -15.18 21.61
CA SER A 155 -18.72 -14.33 22.43
C SER A 155 -18.41 -12.84 22.30
N LEU A 156 -17.22 -12.48 21.82
CA LEU A 156 -16.76 -11.10 21.67
C LEU A 156 -16.74 -10.62 20.20
N LEU A 157 -17.23 -11.42 19.22
CA LEU A 157 -17.08 -11.15 17.78
C LEU A 157 -17.47 -9.74 17.35
N SER A 158 -18.62 -9.23 17.80
CA SER A 158 -19.04 -7.86 17.46
C SER A 158 -18.06 -6.84 18.00
N SER A 159 -17.76 -6.86 19.31
CA SER A 159 -16.84 -5.92 19.94
C SER A 159 -15.42 -5.99 19.36
N LEU A 160 -14.93 -7.19 19.01
CA LEU A 160 -13.66 -7.36 18.33
C LEU A 160 -13.68 -6.72 16.92
N SER A 161 -14.79 -6.87 16.20
CA SER A 161 -15.00 -6.25 14.88
C SER A 161 -15.05 -4.73 14.98
N ASP A 162 -15.78 -4.18 15.95
CA ASP A 162 -15.89 -2.74 16.22
C ASP A 162 -14.52 -2.13 16.57
N ILE A 163 -13.75 -2.78 17.45
CA ILE A 163 -12.42 -2.34 17.90
C ILE A 163 -11.41 -2.35 16.75
N THR A 164 -11.37 -3.43 15.98
CA THR A 164 -10.29 -3.68 15.00
C THR A 164 -10.61 -3.27 13.57
N SER A 165 -11.89 -3.03 13.26
CA SER A 165 -12.39 -2.80 11.90
C SER A 165 -12.14 -3.99 10.95
N ILE A 166 -12.07 -5.21 11.50
CA ILE A 166 -12.03 -6.50 10.79
C ILE A 166 -13.44 -7.09 10.84
N GLU A 167 -14.00 -7.57 9.73
CA GLU A 167 -15.35 -8.13 9.72
C GLU A 167 -15.47 -9.45 10.51
N GLN A 168 -16.67 -9.68 11.07
CA GLN A 168 -16.98 -10.87 11.86
C GLN A 168 -16.82 -12.18 11.07
N GLU A 169 -16.92 -12.15 9.74
CA GLU A 169 -16.70 -13.32 8.88
C GLU A 169 -15.24 -13.81 8.91
N PHE A 170 -14.26 -12.89 8.93
CA PHE A 170 -12.84 -13.23 9.02
C PHE A 170 -12.44 -13.56 10.46
N LEU A 171 -12.92 -12.77 11.44
CA LEU A 171 -12.66 -13.06 12.86
C LEU A 171 -13.26 -14.40 13.30
N GLY A 172 -14.44 -14.75 12.78
CA GLY A 172 -15.15 -16.00 13.06
C GLY A 172 -14.77 -17.19 12.19
N HIS A 173 -13.84 -17.04 11.25
CA HIS A 173 -13.45 -18.07 10.26
C HIS A 173 -14.61 -18.59 9.40
N MET A 174 -15.61 -17.75 9.12
CA MET A 174 -16.72 -18.03 8.20
C MET A 174 -16.30 -17.79 6.74
N ALA A 175 -15.40 -16.83 6.52
CA ALA A 175 -14.73 -16.57 5.25
C ALA A 175 -13.21 -16.76 5.40
N PRO A 176 -12.52 -17.37 4.42
CA PRO A 176 -11.07 -17.48 4.47
C PRO A 176 -10.42 -16.12 4.21
N ILE A 177 -9.33 -15.82 4.91
CA ILE A 177 -8.59 -14.54 4.77
C ILE A 177 -8.15 -14.27 3.32
N SER A 178 -7.98 -15.32 2.51
CA SER A 178 -7.66 -15.21 1.08
C SER A 178 -8.77 -14.59 0.22
N SER A 179 -10.04 -14.52 0.66
CA SER A 179 -11.10 -13.82 -0.07
C SER A 179 -11.11 -12.30 0.19
N ALA A 180 -10.46 -11.83 1.24
CA ALA A 180 -10.17 -10.41 1.41
C ALA A 180 -9.13 -9.97 0.37
N CYS A 181 -9.37 -8.86 -0.33
CA CYS A 181 -8.37 -8.24 -1.19
C CYS A 181 -7.20 -7.70 -0.35
N ILE A 182 -6.02 -7.55 -0.96
CA ILE A 182 -4.80 -7.12 -0.26
C ILE A 182 -4.99 -5.77 0.45
N ALA A 183 -5.73 -4.82 -0.13
CA ALA A 183 -6.03 -3.54 0.51
C ALA A 183 -6.73 -3.69 1.87
N LYS A 184 -7.73 -4.59 1.94
CA LYS A 184 -8.45 -4.89 3.18
C LYS A 184 -7.50 -5.52 4.20
N ARG A 185 -6.71 -6.52 3.79
CA ARG A 185 -5.75 -7.20 4.68
C ARG A 185 -4.72 -6.25 5.29
N LEU A 186 -4.21 -5.31 4.50
CA LEU A 186 -3.29 -4.27 4.97
C LEU A 186 -3.98 -3.24 5.88
N SER A 187 -5.26 -2.89 5.61
CA SER A 187 -6.04 -1.96 6.46
C SER A 187 -6.13 -2.40 7.93
N TRP A 188 -6.13 -3.71 8.19
CA TRP A 188 -6.23 -4.29 9.54
C TRP A 188 -5.02 -3.96 10.44
N ALA A 189 -3.90 -3.52 9.85
CA ALA A 189 -2.73 -2.99 10.56
C ALA A 189 -2.63 -1.46 10.57
N ALA A 190 -3.48 -0.73 9.84
CA ALA A 190 -3.36 0.72 9.68
C ALA A 190 -3.53 1.55 10.97
N LYS A 191 -4.07 0.96 12.04
CA LYS A 191 -4.21 1.54 13.39
C LYS A 191 -3.23 0.97 14.43
N ARG A 192 -2.25 0.16 13.99
CA ARG A 192 -1.31 -0.56 14.86
C ARG A 192 0.09 0.04 14.80
N GLU A 193 0.89 -0.24 15.82
CA GLU A 193 2.26 0.23 16.02
C GLU A 193 3.19 -0.94 16.41
N THR A 194 4.46 -0.84 16.03
CA THR A 194 5.51 -1.83 16.33
C THR A 194 6.71 -1.16 16.99
N THR A 195 7.53 -1.93 17.72
CA THR A 195 8.71 -1.38 18.41
C THR A 195 9.89 -1.17 17.45
N ARG A 196 10.07 -2.07 16.49
CA ARG A 196 10.93 -1.86 15.32
C ARG A 196 10.05 -1.47 14.12
N ILE A 197 10.60 -0.71 13.18
CA ILE A 197 9.83 -0.26 12.01
C ILE A 197 9.62 -1.40 11.01
N GLU A 198 10.59 -2.31 10.90
CA GLU A 198 10.54 -3.48 10.02
C GLU A 198 9.49 -4.51 10.45
N ASP A 199 9.25 -4.63 11.77
CA ASP A 199 8.23 -5.51 12.34
C ASP A 199 6.83 -5.23 11.78
N MET A 200 6.55 -4.00 11.31
CA MET A 200 5.26 -3.65 10.69
C MET A 200 5.04 -4.40 9.37
N ALA A 201 6.10 -4.74 8.65
CA ALA A 201 6.04 -5.63 7.50
C ALA A 201 6.02 -7.10 7.94
N TYR A 202 6.86 -7.46 8.92
CA TYR A 202 7.01 -8.86 9.34
C TYR A 202 5.77 -9.42 10.05
N CYS A 203 4.98 -8.61 10.75
CA CYS A 203 3.70 -9.04 11.34
C CYS A 203 2.56 -9.23 10.33
N LEU A 204 2.77 -8.88 9.06
CA LEU A 204 1.79 -9.03 7.97
C LEU A 204 2.05 -10.25 7.07
N LEU A 205 3.18 -10.94 7.24
CA LEU A 205 3.64 -12.02 6.35
C LEU A 205 2.60 -13.12 6.15
N GLY A 206 2.14 -13.77 7.23
CA GLY A 206 1.14 -14.84 7.14
C GLY A 206 -0.25 -14.36 6.69
N ILE A 207 -0.60 -13.10 6.97
CA ILE A 207 -1.87 -12.48 6.54
C ILE A 207 -1.87 -12.24 5.02
N CYS A 208 -0.71 -11.87 4.46
CA CYS A 208 -0.50 -11.70 3.02
C CYS A 208 -0.13 -13.02 2.31
N ASN A 209 0.14 -14.10 3.07
CA ASN A 209 0.71 -15.37 2.60
C ASN A 209 2.06 -15.20 1.87
N ILE A 210 2.98 -14.47 2.50
CA ILE A 210 4.32 -14.15 2.00
C ILE A 210 5.40 -14.74 2.91
N ASN A 211 6.48 -15.23 2.32
CA ASN A 211 7.71 -15.56 3.04
C ASN A 211 8.89 -14.74 2.49
N MET A 212 9.70 -14.17 3.38
CA MET A 212 10.87 -13.36 3.01
C MET A 212 11.93 -13.38 4.12
N PRO A 213 13.20 -13.02 3.81
CA PRO A 213 14.25 -12.87 4.83
C PRO A 213 14.03 -11.65 5.72
N MET A 214 14.31 -11.80 7.01
CA MET A 214 14.26 -10.73 8.02
C MET A 214 15.57 -9.95 8.05
N LEU A 215 15.54 -8.68 7.63
CA LEU A 215 16.70 -7.79 7.50
C LEU A 215 16.56 -6.56 8.43
N TYR A 216 16.74 -6.76 9.74
CA TYR A 216 16.70 -5.64 10.69
C TYR A 216 17.80 -4.61 10.41
N GLY A 217 17.43 -3.33 10.40
CA GLY A 217 18.26 -2.21 9.93
C GLY A 217 17.87 -1.69 8.54
N GLU A 218 16.96 -2.35 7.81
CA GLU A 218 16.51 -1.88 6.50
C GLU A 218 15.45 -0.75 6.55
N GLY A 219 14.86 -0.50 7.72
CA GLY A 219 13.91 0.61 7.91
C GLY A 219 12.60 0.41 7.13
N GLU A 220 12.10 1.50 6.52
CA GLU A 220 10.89 1.48 5.68
C GLU A 220 10.99 0.54 4.47
N ASN A 221 12.20 0.12 4.08
CA ASN A 221 12.39 -0.81 2.95
C ASN A 221 11.77 -2.20 3.21
N ALA A 222 11.58 -2.60 4.47
CA ALA A 222 10.88 -3.85 4.81
C ALA A 222 9.43 -3.84 4.30
N PHE A 223 8.72 -2.72 4.47
CA PHE A 223 7.34 -2.58 3.98
C PHE A 223 7.27 -2.41 2.46
N ARG A 224 8.31 -1.83 1.84
CA ARG A 224 8.46 -1.87 0.37
C ARG A 224 8.66 -3.30 -0.14
N ARG A 225 9.56 -4.07 0.47
CA ARG A 225 9.83 -5.47 0.11
C ARG A 225 8.60 -6.35 0.27
N LEU A 226 7.80 -6.17 1.33
CA LEU A 226 6.51 -6.86 1.46
C LEU A 226 5.61 -6.62 0.24
N GLN A 227 5.46 -5.37 -0.22
CA GLN A 227 4.65 -5.05 -1.41
C GLN A 227 5.27 -5.65 -2.69
N GLU A 228 6.59 -5.63 -2.82
CA GLU A 228 7.34 -6.17 -3.98
C GLU A 228 7.32 -7.72 -4.03
N GLU A 229 7.13 -8.41 -2.89
CA GLU A 229 6.86 -9.84 -2.82
C GLU A 229 5.38 -10.17 -3.13
N ILE A 230 4.42 -9.42 -2.57
CA ILE A 230 2.98 -9.58 -2.91
C ILE A 230 2.76 -9.43 -4.42
N ILE A 231 3.39 -8.45 -5.05
CA ILE A 231 3.36 -8.22 -6.51
C ILE A 231 3.92 -9.40 -7.30
N ARG A 232 4.83 -10.18 -6.73
CA ARG A 232 5.43 -11.36 -7.39
C ARG A 232 4.57 -12.62 -7.26
N THR A 233 3.74 -12.71 -6.21
CA THR A 233 2.90 -13.89 -5.93
C THR A 233 1.44 -13.73 -6.36
N THR A 234 0.96 -12.49 -6.47
CA THR A 234 -0.49 -12.20 -6.55
C THR A 234 -0.76 -11.03 -7.49
N TYR A 235 -1.62 -11.26 -8.49
CA TYR A 235 -2.27 -10.17 -9.21
C TYR A 235 -3.47 -9.67 -8.41
N ASP A 236 -3.26 -8.66 -7.56
CA ASP A 236 -4.31 -7.95 -6.81
C ASP A 236 -4.01 -6.44 -6.89
N LEU A 237 -4.79 -5.71 -7.67
CA LEU A 237 -4.61 -4.27 -7.91
C LEU A 237 -5.05 -3.42 -6.71
N SER A 238 -5.88 -3.96 -5.81
CA SER A 238 -6.24 -3.30 -4.56
C SER A 238 -5.00 -2.96 -3.71
N LEU A 239 -3.89 -3.68 -3.85
CA LEU A 239 -2.59 -3.28 -3.27
C LEU A 239 -2.20 -1.82 -3.61
N LEU A 240 -2.57 -1.31 -4.78
CA LEU A 240 -2.31 0.06 -5.22
C LEU A 240 -3.32 1.08 -4.68
N ALA A 241 -4.41 0.64 -4.04
CA ALA A 241 -5.56 1.46 -3.64
C ALA A 241 -5.30 2.42 -2.46
N TRP A 242 -4.15 2.31 -1.79
CA TRP A 242 -3.78 3.14 -0.64
C TRP A 242 -3.86 4.65 -0.91
N THR A 243 -4.01 5.43 0.16
CA THR A 243 -4.16 6.89 0.05
C THR A 243 -3.29 7.62 1.09
N PRO A 244 -2.38 8.53 0.69
CA PRO A 244 -1.51 9.29 1.62
C PRO A 244 -2.30 10.35 2.41
N PRO A 245 -1.80 10.80 3.57
CA PRO A 245 -2.51 11.72 4.46
C PRO A 245 -2.87 13.08 3.84
N PHE A 246 -3.92 13.71 4.38
CA PHE A 246 -4.42 15.06 4.03
C PHE A 246 -3.43 16.23 4.34
N THR A 247 -2.15 15.93 4.61
CA THR A 247 -1.06 16.89 4.81
C THR A 247 0.01 16.86 3.70
N THR A 248 -0.02 15.88 2.80
CA THR A 248 0.89 15.83 1.64
C THR A 248 0.56 16.98 0.69
N SER A 249 1.51 17.91 0.49
CA SER A 249 1.39 19.05 -0.45
C SER A 249 1.78 18.70 -1.89
N GLU A 250 2.29 17.49 -2.14
CA GLU A 250 2.67 17.05 -3.49
C GLU A 250 1.45 16.81 -4.40
N GLU A 251 1.58 17.16 -5.67
CA GLU A 251 0.58 16.94 -6.72
C GLU A 251 0.62 15.51 -7.29
N TYR A 252 1.76 14.82 -7.08
CA TYR A 252 2.05 13.48 -7.61
C TYR A 252 2.83 12.65 -6.60
N CYS A 253 2.69 11.33 -6.66
CA CYS A 253 3.49 10.39 -5.87
C CYS A 253 3.80 9.10 -6.63
N GLY A 254 4.58 8.20 -6.01
CA GLY A 254 4.82 6.85 -6.53
C GLY A 254 3.65 5.90 -6.25
N PHE A 255 3.66 4.72 -6.85
CA PHE A 255 2.57 3.73 -6.72
C PHE A 255 2.68 2.76 -5.53
N LEU A 256 3.83 2.63 -4.89
CA LEU A 256 3.98 1.82 -3.66
C LEU A 256 3.85 2.70 -2.41
N ALA A 257 3.12 2.20 -1.42
CA ALA A 257 2.89 2.90 -0.16
C ALA A 257 4.17 2.98 0.67
N THR A 258 4.41 4.11 1.34
CA THR A 258 5.48 4.24 2.34
C THR A 258 5.07 3.74 3.73
N SER A 259 3.76 3.67 4.02
CA SER A 259 3.25 3.21 5.30
C SER A 259 1.94 2.43 5.16
N VAL A 260 1.75 1.38 5.95
CA VAL A 260 0.49 0.63 6.03
C VAL A 260 -0.68 1.50 6.52
N LYS A 261 -0.40 2.59 7.23
CA LYS A 261 -1.40 3.55 7.70
C LYS A 261 -2.19 4.20 6.56
N HIS A 262 -1.64 4.20 5.34
CA HIS A 262 -2.31 4.70 4.13
C HIS A 262 -3.45 3.78 3.63
N PHE A 263 -3.60 2.57 4.17
CA PHE A 263 -4.70 1.65 3.86
C PHE A 263 -5.88 1.77 4.83
N ALA A 264 -5.91 2.76 5.75
CA ALA A 264 -6.94 2.87 6.79
C ALA A 264 -8.39 2.97 6.26
N SER A 265 -8.57 3.51 5.05
CA SER A 265 -9.85 3.62 4.33
C SER A 265 -10.27 2.32 3.61
N CYS A 266 -9.34 1.38 3.39
CA CYS A 266 -9.53 0.21 2.54
C CYS A 266 -10.29 -0.95 3.20
N SER A 267 -10.64 -0.86 4.49
CA SER A 267 -11.23 -1.99 5.24
C SER A 267 -12.53 -2.53 4.66
N LYS A 268 -13.34 -1.68 4.03
CA LYS A 268 -14.61 -2.10 3.40
C LYS A 268 -14.47 -2.58 1.96
N MET A 269 -13.30 -2.44 1.32
CA MET A 269 -13.11 -2.79 -0.09
C MET A 269 -13.23 -4.31 -0.30
N TYR A 270 -13.73 -4.74 -1.46
CA TYR A 270 -13.81 -6.15 -1.84
C TYR A 270 -13.32 -6.34 -3.28
N SER A 271 -12.65 -7.46 -3.56
CA SER A 271 -12.32 -7.84 -4.94
C SER A 271 -13.59 -8.32 -5.65
N VAL A 272 -13.69 -8.02 -6.93
CA VAL A 272 -14.73 -8.55 -7.84
C VAL A 272 -14.14 -9.42 -8.96
N ALA A 273 -12.81 -9.45 -9.11
CA ALA A 273 -12.12 -10.36 -10.01
C ALA A 273 -11.45 -11.51 -9.26
N ASN A 274 -11.38 -12.68 -9.90
CA ASN A 274 -10.46 -13.74 -9.49
C ASN A 274 -9.13 -13.52 -10.21
N SER A 275 -8.05 -13.37 -9.44
CA SER A 275 -6.70 -13.08 -9.94
C SER A 275 -6.11 -14.14 -10.88
N LEU A 276 -6.69 -15.35 -10.91
CA LEU A 276 -6.32 -16.43 -11.83
C LEU A 276 -7.16 -16.44 -13.13
N LEU A 277 -8.16 -15.57 -13.24
CA LEU A 277 -9.07 -15.45 -14.40
C LEU A 277 -9.01 -14.08 -15.08
N ASP A 278 -8.31 -13.11 -14.49
CA ASP A 278 -8.04 -11.82 -15.13
C ASP A 278 -6.89 -11.95 -16.15
N GLU A 279 -6.90 -11.16 -17.22
CA GLU A 279 -5.82 -11.15 -18.22
C GLU A 279 -4.59 -10.31 -17.79
N GLY A 280 -4.66 -9.66 -16.63
CA GLY A 280 -3.61 -8.78 -16.14
C GLY A 280 -2.38 -9.49 -15.61
N GLU A 281 -1.28 -8.73 -15.52
CA GLU A 281 0.03 -9.20 -15.07
C GLU A 281 0.73 -8.05 -14.34
N MET A 282 1.37 -8.33 -13.20
CA MET A 282 2.21 -7.37 -12.46
C MET A 282 3.64 -7.88 -12.33
N SER A 283 4.62 -6.99 -12.52
CA SER A 283 6.04 -7.29 -12.28
C SER A 283 6.85 -6.07 -11.86
N ILE A 284 7.76 -6.23 -10.90
CA ILE A 284 8.71 -5.18 -10.50
C ILE A 284 9.84 -5.09 -11.53
N SER A 285 10.16 -3.87 -11.96
CA SER A 285 11.28 -3.55 -12.85
C SER A 285 12.14 -2.43 -12.26
N ASN A 286 13.34 -2.22 -12.81
CA ASN A 286 14.22 -1.11 -12.44
C ASN A 286 13.64 0.29 -12.73
N LYS A 287 12.51 0.39 -13.45
CA LYS A 287 11.76 1.65 -13.67
C LYS A 287 10.57 1.82 -12.72
N GLY A 288 10.13 0.75 -12.05
CA GLY A 288 8.89 0.70 -11.30
C GLY A 288 8.06 -0.55 -11.61
N LEU A 289 6.78 -0.52 -11.25
CA LEU A 289 5.84 -1.61 -11.47
C LEU A 289 5.39 -1.62 -12.94
N ARG A 290 5.74 -2.67 -13.69
CA ARG A 290 5.15 -2.94 -15.00
C ARG A 290 3.83 -3.66 -14.77
N LEU A 291 2.78 -3.20 -15.45
CA LEU A 291 1.41 -3.68 -15.27
C LEU A 291 0.73 -3.87 -16.63
N ARG A 292 -0.01 -4.97 -16.80
CA ARG A 292 -1.06 -5.13 -17.81
C ARG A 292 -2.40 -4.94 -17.10
N ALA A 293 -3.11 -3.84 -17.37
CA ALA A 293 -4.42 -3.52 -16.77
C ALA A 293 -5.27 -2.61 -17.69
N ARG A 294 -6.53 -2.39 -17.34
CA ARG A 294 -7.41 -1.45 -18.04
C ARG A 294 -7.07 -0.02 -17.64
N VAL A 295 -6.90 0.84 -18.64
CA VAL A 295 -6.58 2.26 -18.51
C VAL A 295 -7.37 3.03 -19.55
N TYR A 296 -8.02 4.10 -19.13
CA TYR A 296 -8.86 4.95 -19.97
C TYR A 296 -8.78 6.40 -19.50
N LEU A 297 -9.33 7.32 -20.30
CA LEU A 297 -9.54 8.71 -19.90
C LEU A 297 -10.91 8.83 -19.24
N LEU A 298 -10.96 9.47 -18.07
CA LEU A 298 -12.20 9.87 -17.41
C LEU A 298 -12.36 11.39 -17.53
N ASP A 299 -13.59 11.82 -17.84
CA ASP A 299 -14.03 13.21 -17.92
C ASP A 299 -14.32 13.74 -16.51
N TYR A 300 -13.69 14.84 -16.13
CA TYR A 300 -13.84 15.51 -14.83
C TYR A 300 -14.47 16.89 -14.95
N SER A 301 -14.95 17.28 -16.14
CA SER A 301 -15.66 18.56 -16.34
C SER A 301 -16.95 18.65 -15.51
N GLU A 302 -17.38 19.87 -15.21
CA GLU A 302 -18.62 20.13 -14.45
C GLU A 302 -19.88 19.46 -15.01
N LEU A 303 -19.93 19.19 -16.33
CA LEU A 303 -21.02 18.47 -16.98
C LEU A 303 -21.13 17.02 -16.52
N SER A 304 -20.00 16.41 -16.15
CA SER A 304 -19.91 15.04 -15.65
C SER A 304 -19.85 15.00 -14.12
N TYR A 305 -19.17 15.96 -13.49
CA TYR A 305 -19.04 16.08 -12.03
C TYR A 305 -19.16 17.56 -11.59
N PRO A 306 -20.37 18.06 -11.27
CA PRO A 306 -20.59 19.46 -10.89
C PRO A 306 -19.74 19.89 -9.69
N GLY A 307 -19.10 21.07 -9.77
CA GLY A 307 -18.17 21.56 -8.74
C GLY A 307 -16.73 21.06 -8.87
N LEU A 308 -16.28 20.70 -10.09
CA LEU A 308 -14.87 20.49 -10.42
C LEU A 308 -14.41 21.52 -11.47
N GLU A 309 -13.54 22.44 -11.07
CA GLU A 309 -12.87 23.38 -11.96
C GLU A 309 -11.40 22.94 -12.26
N ASP A 310 -10.71 23.70 -13.12
CA ASP A 310 -9.31 23.55 -13.56
C ASP A 310 -8.88 22.30 -14.35
N ILE A 311 -9.56 21.15 -14.33
CA ILE A 311 -9.13 19.96 -15.12
C ILE A 311 -10.31 19.21 -15.75
N THR A 312 -10.27 19.06 -17.09
CA THR A 312 -11.31 18.37 -17.87
C THR A 312 -11.11 16.86 -18.00
N TYR A 313 -9.88 16.34 -18.10
CA TYR A 313 -9.62 14.90 -18.25
C TYR A 313 -8.38 14.43 -17.50
N ARG A 314 -8.38 13.16 -17.06
CA ARG A 314 -7.20 12.42 -16.58
C ARG A 314 -7.24 10.98 -17.08
N TYR A 315 -6.07 10.37 -17.31
CA TYR A 315 -5.99 8.91 -17.30
C TYR A 315 -6.33 8.37 -15.91
N VAL A 316 -7.09 7.28 -15.88
CA VAL A 316 -7.36 6.50 -14.68
C VAL A 316 -6.92 5.05 -14.88
N LEU A 317 -6.41 4.44 -13.81
CA LEU A 317 -6.16 3.00 -13.73
C LEU A 317 -7.36 2.35 -13.03
N GLU A 318 -8.02 1.40 -13.69
CA GLU A 318 -9.05 0.57 -13.07
C GLU A 318 -8.42 -0.43 -12.11
N LEU A 319 -8.98 -0.55 -10.90
CA LEU A 319 -8.61 -1.60 -9.95
C LEU A 319 -9.65 -2.72 -9.98
N ASP A 320 -9.24 -3.92 -9.60
CA ASP A 320 -10.03 -5.15 -9.52
C ASP A 320 -11.05 -5.21 -8.36
N CYS A 321 -11.33 -4.05 -7.74
CA CYS A 321 -12.05 -3.95 -6.48
C CYS A 321 -13.06 -2.80 -6.43
N MET A 322 -14.08 -2.99 -5.60
CA MET A 322 -15.21 -2.07 -5.39
C MET A 322 -15.36 -1.70 -3.90
N ALA A 323 -16.23 -0.73 -3.63
CA ALA A 323 -16.64 -0.33 -2.28
C ALA A 323 -18.16 -0.51 -2.08
N PRO A 324 -18.65 -0.82 -0.86
CA PRO A 324 -20.08 -0.91 -0.59
C PRO A 324 -20.80 0.40 -0.88
N GLY A 325 -21.95 0.31 -1.55
CA GLY A 325 -22.71 1.47 -2.06
C GLY A 325 -22.30 1.94 -3.47
N TYR A 326 -21.32 1.29 -4.10
CA TYR A 326 -20.84 1.54 -5.47
C TYR A 326 -20.86 0.24 -6.29
N GLU A 327 -22.00 -0.45 -6.26
CA GLU A 327 -22.17 -1.77 -6.87
C GLU A 327 -22.20 -1.64 -8.40
N GLY A 328 -21.18 -2.22 -9.05
CA GLY A 328 -20.96 -2.09 -10.51
C GLY A 328 -19.94 -1.01 -10.90
N GLU A 329 -19.50 -0.17 -9.96
CA GLU A 329 -18.47 0.85 -10.18
C GLU A 329 -17.13 0.41 -9.58
N PHE A 330 -16.13 0.23 -10.44
CA PHE A 330 -14.78 -0.14 -10.04
C PHE A 330 -14.06 1.09 -9.45
N LEU A 331 -13.24 0.87 -8.44
CA LEU A 331 -12.40 1.94 -7.87
C LEU A 331 -11.26 2.22 -8.84
N THR A 332 -11.01 3.50 -9.13
CA THR A 332 -9.93 3.91 -10.04
C THR A 332 -8.91 4.82 -9.38
N ILE A 333 -7.67 4.77 -9.86
CA ILE A 333 -6.58 5.67 -9.43
C ILE A 333 -6.35 6.75 -10.51
N PRO A 334 -6.50 8.05 -10.18
CA PRO A 334 -6.06 9.13 -11.06
C PRO A 334 -4.57 9.09 -11.36
N MET A 335 -4.21 9.21 -12.64
CA MET A 335 -2.84 9.13 -13.13
C MET A 335 -2.45 10.37 -13.93
N ARG A 336 -1.13 10.51 -14.17
CA ARG A 336 -0.58 11.41 -15.18
C ARG A 336 0.49 10.68 -15.99
N LYS A 337 0.35 10.73 -17.32
CA LYS A 337 1.35 10.25 -18.27
C LYS A 337 2.57 11.17 -18.24
N ILE A 338 3.75 10.56 -18.26
CA ILE A 338 5.06 11.24 -18.21
C ILE A 338 6.06 10.66 -19.23
N GLY A 339 5.58 9.77 -20.09
CA GLY A 339 6.31 9.09 -21.16
C GLY A 339 5.38 8.10 -21.86
N PRO A 340 5.77 7.50 -23.00
CA PRO A 340 4.85 6.79 -23.91
C PRO A 340 3.90 5.80 -23.20
N ASN A 341 4.46 4.93 -22.36
CA ASN A 341 3.71 3.97 -21.53
C ASN A 341 4.04 4.16 -20.03
N ALA A 342 4.36 5.37 -19.58
CA ALA A 342 4.89 5.63 -18.23
C ALA A 342 4.03 6.64 -17.46
N PHE A 343 3.68 6.29 -16.21
CA PHE A 343 2.72 7.03 -15.39
C PHE A 343 3.19 7.24 -13.95
N VAL A 344 2.70 8.33 -13.34
CA VAL A 344 2.76 8.61 -11.89
C VAL A 344 1.36 8.75 -11.32
N ARG A 345 1.21 8.46 -10.03
CA ARG A 345 -0.06 8.62 -9.30
C ARG A 345 -0.33 10.10 -9.13
N ALA A 346 -1.51 10.58 -9.53
CA ALA A 346 -1.90 11.98 -9.50
C ALA A 346 -2.85 12.27 -8.34
N ARG A 347 -2.82 13.50 -7.82
CA ARG A 347 -3.83 14.01 -6.89
C ARG A 347 -5.23 13.90 -7.52
N GLY A 348 -6.19 13.42 -6.73
CA GLY A 348 -7.61 13.37 -7.10
C GLY A 348 -8.33 14.64 -6.65
N PHE A 349 -9.55 14.86 -7.15
CA PHE A 349 -10.28 16.09 -6.88
C PHE A 349 -10.92 16.09 -5.50
N GLU A 350 -10.82 17.22 -4.81
CA GLU A 350 -11.13 17.28 -3.38
C GLU A 350 -12.61 17.64 -3.10
N GLU A 351 -13.42 18.03 -4.09
CA GLU A 351 -14.74 18.65 -3.88
C GLU A 351 -15.95 17.69 -3.71
N ASN A 352 -15.93 16.48 -4.29
CA ASN A 352 -17.11 15.61 -4.29
C ASN A 352 -17.47 15.11 -2.87
N ARG A 353 -18.55 15.71 -2.30
CA ARG A 353 -19.05 15.44 -0.94
C ARG A 353 -19.43 13.99 -0.68
N THR A 354 -19.73 13.19 -1.70
CA THR A 354 -20.07 11.78 -1.54
C THR A 354 -18.79 10.96 -1.43
N ILE A 355 -17.82 11.15 -2.33
CA ILE A 355 -16.50 10.48 -2.28
C ILE A 355 -15.76 10.81 -0.97
N ARG A 356 -15.81 12.06 -0.49
CA ARG A 356 -15.25 12.47 0.82
C ARG A 356 -15.71 11.60 2.00
N LYS A 357 -16.91 11.00 1.94
CA LYS A 357 -17.45 10.12 3.01
C LYS A 357 -16.83 8.72 3.03
N LEU A 358 -16.21 8.26 1.95
CA LEU A 358 -15.57 6.94 1.88
C LEU A 358 -14.06 7.01 2.09
N THR A 359 -13.40 8.03 1.53
CA THR A 359 -11.93 8.18 1.61
C THR A 359 -11.45 8.90 2.88
N ALA A 360 -12.37 9.48 3.67
CA ALA A 360 -12.11 10.14 4.96
C ALA A 360 -11.29 11.45 4.91
N SER A 361 -11.32 12.13 3.75
CA SER A 361 -10.62 13.41 3.38
C SER A 361 -8.98 13.52 3.68
N THR A 362 -7.03 12.65 2.69
CA THR A 362 -6.40 11.83 1.57
C THR A 362 -6.58 12.30 0.12
N SER A 363 -5.84 13.36 -0.23
CA SER A 363 -5.91 14.10 -1.51
C SER A 363 -5.72 13.26 -2.79
N PHE A 364 -5.32 12.00 -2.69
CA PHE A 364 -5.27 11.04 -3.81
C PHE A 364 -6.42 10.04 -3.71
N CYS A 365 -7.65 10.55 -3.56
CA CYS A 365 -8.89 9.79 -3.55
C CYS A 365 -8.97 8.79 -4.72
N LEU A 366 -9.50 7.60 -4.44
CA LEU A 366 -10.00 6.71 -5.48
C LEU A 366 -11.30 7.27 -6.04
N VAL A 367 -11.52 7.13 -7.34
CA VAL A 367 -12.73 7.58 -8.03
C VAL A 367 -13.51 6.36 -8.51
N PRO A 368 -14.71 6.09 -7.99
CA PRO A 368 -15.62 5.09 -8.55
C PRO A 368 -15.98 5.44 -10.00
N ALA A 369 -15.95 4.46 -10.89
CA ALA A 369 -16.34 4.61 -12.29
C ALA A 369 -16.90 3.31 -12.87
N VAL A 370 -17.81 3.43 -13.85
CA VAL A 370 -18.27 2.30 -14.67
C VAL A 370 -17.11 1.80 -15.53
N ALA A 371 -16.96 0.48 -15.66
CA ALA A 371 -15.80 -0.16 -16.28
C ALA A 371 -15.44 0.40 -17.67
N GLY A 372 -14.20 0.85 -17.85
CA GLY A 372 -13.75 1.63 -19.01
C GLY A 372 -13.36 0.78 -20.21
N GLY A 373 -14.30 -0.03 -20.70
CA GLY A 373 -14.09 -0.95 -21.82
C GLY A 373 -13.22 -2.16 -21.47
N SER A 374 -12.97 -3.03 -22.46
CA SER A 374 -12.29 -4.32 -22.27
C SER A 374 -10.78 -4.32 -22.55
N ILE A 375 -10.19 -3.18 -22.89
CA ILE A 375 -8.83 -3.12 -23.46
C ILE A 375 -7.76 -3.03 -22.37
N PHE A 376 -6.97 -4.10 -22.24
CA PHE A 376 -5.78 -4.14 -21.40
C PHE A 376 -4.58 -3.46 -22.07
N HIS A 377 -3.94 -2.55 -21.33
CA HIS A 377 -2.77 -1.78 -21.75
C HIS A 377 -1.54 -2.21 -20.92
N THR A 378 -0.37 -2.34 -21.56
CA THR A 378 0.90 -2.60 -20.87
C THR A 378 1.60 -1.28 -20.52
N ILE A 379 1.58 -0.93 -19.24
CA ILE A 379 2.07 0.35 -18.69
C ILE A 379 3.22 0.14 -17.69
N THR A 380 3.89 1.23 -17.32
CA THR A 380 4.89 1.30 -16.25
C THR A 380 4.51 2.38 -15.25
N LEU A 381 4.23 1.96 -14.02
CA LEU A 381 3.85 2.78 -12.88
C LEU A 381 5.10 3.06 -12.03
N LEU A 382 5.52 4.33 -11.92
CA LEU A 382 6.73 4.65 -11.17
C LEU A 382 6.54 4.43 -9.67
N THR A 383 7.46 3.70 -9.03
CA THR A 383 7.43 3.44 -7.57
C THR A 383 8.28 4.42 -6.76
N LYS A 384 8.96 5.35 -7.43
CA LYS A 384 9.65 6.55 -6.91
C LYS A 384 9.57 7.64 -7.98
N LEU A 385 9.41 8.91 -7.59
CA LEU A 385 9.54 10.02 -8.52
C LEU A 385 11.03 10.23 -8.90
N PRO A 386 11.36 10.57 -10.16
CA PRO A 386 12.73 10.93 -10.52
C PRO A 386 13.21 12.21 -9.81
N GLU A 387 14.52 12.35 -9.65
CA GLU A 387 15.14 13.56 -9.08
C GLU A 387 14.91 14.78 -9.99
N ARG A 388 14.56 15.94 -9.41
CA ARG A 388 14.50 17.22 -10.13
C ARG A 388 15.91 17.71 -10.52
N ARG A 389 16.50 17.12 -11.55
CA ARG A 389 17.83 17.51 -12.07
C ARG A 389 17.77 18.80 -12.89
N ILE A 390 17.57 19.92 -12.20
CA ILE A 390 17.94 21.25 -12.70
C ILE A 390 19.47 21.24 -12.83
N GLN A 391 19.97 21.12 -14.06
CA GLN A 391 21.41 21.25 -14.31
C GLN A 391 21.86 22.70 -14.06
N ARG A 392 23.15 22.89 -13.74
CA ARG A 392 23.71 24.22 -13.41
C ARG A 392 24.00 25.21 -14.56
N PRO A 393 23.88 24.94 -15.89
CA PRO A 393 24.33 25.90 -16.91
C PRO A 393 23.40 27.11 -17.12
N LEU A 394 22.34 27.29 -16.32
CA LEU A 394 21.47 28.48 -16.35
C LEU A 394 22.23 29.82 -16.18
N LEU A 395 23.44 29.82 -15.61
CA LEU A 395 24.33 30.99 -15.52
C LEU A 395 25.13 31.30 -16.81
N LYS A 396 24.86 30.59 -17.91
CA LYS A 396 25.56 30.79 -19.22
C LYS A 396 24.66 30.83 -20.45
N ALA A 397 23.37 30.49 -20.34
CA ALA A 397 22.44 30.64 -21.45
C ALA A 397 22.28 32.13 -21.80
N LYS A 398 22.35 32.47 -23.09
CA LYS A 398 22.11 33.82 -23.61
C LYS A 398 20.62 34.01 -23.94
N HIS A 399 20.21 35.24 -24.19
CA HIS A 399 18.86 35.56 -24.68
C HIS A 399 18.54 34.98 -26.08
N SER A 400 19.50 34.38 -26.78
CA SER A 400 19.34 33.68 -28.06
C SER A 400 18.91 32.21 -27.93
N ASP A 401 18.91 31.65 -26.72
CA ASP A 401 18.97 30.20 -26.53
C ASP A 401 17.57 29.67 -26.17
N LEU A 402 17.03 28.76 -27.00
CA LEU A 402 15.73 28.15 -26.74
C LEU A 402 15.87 27.11 -25.61
N ILE A 403 15.15 27.31 -24.50
CA ILE A 403 15.20 26.43 -23.32
C ILE A 403 13.94 25.56 -23.24
N SER A 404 14.08 24.27 -23.54
CA SER A 404 13.05 23.27 -23.26
C SER A 404 13.32 22.62 -21.90
N TYR A 405 12.27 22.43 -21.10
CA TYR A 405 12.38 21.87 -19.75
C TYR A 405 11.27 20.86 -19.45
N SER A 406 11.68 19.72 -18.92
CA SER A 406 10.84 18.79 -18.18
C SER A 406 11.13 18.92 -16.69
N ARG A 407 10.28 18.34 -15.83
CA ARG A 407 10.48 18.31 -14.38
C ARG A 407 11.84 17.72 -13.93
N PHE A 408 12.53 16.98 -14.80
CA PHE A 408 13.71 16.16 -14.48
C PHE A 408 14.91 16.37 -15.43
N THR A 409 14.81 17.20 -16.46
CA THR A 409 15.88 17.47 -17.47
C THR A 409 15.58 18.77 -18.22
N MET A 410 16.62 19.57 -18.45
CA MET A 410 16.60 20.79 -19.25
C MET A 410 17.46 20.60 -20.52
N VAL A 411 17.06 21.21 -21.63
CA VAL A 411 17.76 21.21 -22.92
C VAL A 411 17.80 22.65 -23.45
N THR A 412 18.99 23.09 -23.88
CA THR A 412 19.24 24.41 -24.49
C THR A 412 19.67 24.24 -25.94
N ILE A 413 19.07 25.00 -26.87
CA ILE A 413 19.42 25.03 -28.29
C ILE A 413 19.76 26.47 -28.70
N GLU A 414 20.98 26.72 -29.18
CA GLU A 414 21.30 27.96 -29.92
C GLU A 414 20.63 27.89 -31.31
N LEU A 415 19.94 28.96 -31.72
CA LEU A 415 19.29 29.08 -33.04
C LEU A 415 20.04 30.07 -33.93
N PRO A 416 20.02 29.90 -35.27
CA PRO A 416 20.49 30.92 -36.21
C PRO A 416 19.75 32.25 -36.02
N PRO A 417 20.43 33.41 -36.05
CA PRO A 417 19.85 34.71 -35.70
C PRO A 417 18.78 35.20 -36.70
N GLU A 418 18.63 34.54 -37.85
CA GLU A 418 17.59 34.80 -38.85
C GLU A 418 16.21 34.24 -38.43
N ILE A 419 16.16 33.33 -37.44
CA ILE A 419 14.93 32.69 -36.98
C ILE A 419 14.34 33.46 -35.80
N ALA A 420 13.32 34.27 -36.07
CA ALA A 420 12.59 35.00 -35.03
C ALA A 420 11.81 34.05 -34.10
N ILE A 421 12.17 34.01 -32.82
CA ILE A 421 11.42 33.33 -31.77
C ILE A 421 10.18 34.18 -31.45
N VAL A 422 8.98 33.61 -31.60
CA VAL A 422 7.71 34.27 -31.27
C VAL A 422 6.97 33.46 -30.22
N SER A 423 6.76 34.04 -29.04
CA SER A 423 5.91 33.45 -28.00
C SER A 423 4.44 33.64 -28.36
N SER A 424 3.76 32.55 -28.75
CA SER A 424 2.29 32.52 -28.91
C SER A 424 1.63 31.91 -27.68
N THR A 425 0.40 32.35 -27.38
CA THR A 425 -0.47 31.78 -26.33
C THR A 425 -1.63 30.94 -26.90
N GLU A 426 -1.72 30.78 -28.22
CA GLU A 426 -2.80 30.04 -28.89
C GLU A 426 -2.47 28.55 -29.11
N LEU A 427 -3.46 27.67 -28.93
CA LEU A 427 -3.35 26.23 -29.10
C LEU A 427 -3.77 25.75 -30.51
N PRO A 428 -3.03 24.83 -31.16
CA PRO A 428 -3.41 24.29 -32.48
C PRO A 428 -4.54 23.24 -32.40
N ASN A 429 -5.80 23.66 -32.39
CA ASN A 429 -7.01 22.87 -32.06
C ASN A 429 -7.39 21.62 -32.93
N LYS A 430 -6.50 21.02 -33.75
CA LYS A 430 -6.92 20.01 -34.77
C LYS A 430 -6.11 18.72 -34.97
N PHE A 431 -4.97 18.52 -34.30
CA PHE A 431 -4.10 17.34 -34.51
C PHE A 431 -3.55 16.72 -33.22
N TRP A 432 -4.19 16.99 -32.08
CA TRP A 432 -3.74 16.66 -30.73
C TRP A 432 -4.86 15.91 -30.02
N ASP A 433 -4.57 14.81 -29.31
CA ASP A 433 -5.50 14.33 -28.29
C ASP A 433 -5.40 15.23 -27.03
N MET A 434 -6.26 15.02 -26.03
CA MET A 434 -6.24 15.87 -24.83
C MET A 434 -5.07 15.57 -23.87
N GLU A 435 -4.40 14.43 -24.00
CA GLU A 435 -3.14 14.15 -23.30
C GLU A 435 -1.92 14.74 -24.04
N ASP A 436 -1.95 14.80 -25.36
CA ASP A 436 -1.02 15.64 -26.13
C ASP A 436 -1.26 17.12 -25.78
N SER A 437 -2.51 17.56 -25.65
CA SER A 437 -2.87 18.90 -25.14
C SER A 437 -2.42 19.14 -23.69
N VAL A 438 -2.10 18.10 -22.94
CA VAL A 438 -1.60 18.15 -21.55
C VAL A 438 -0.07 18.11 -21.46
N PHE A 439 0.64 17.75 -22.54
CA PHE A 439 2.06 18.07 -22.74
C PHE A 439 2.26 19.51 -23.29
N PHE A 440 1.24 20.10 -23.94
CA PHE A 440 1.36 21.34 -24.74
C PHE A 440 0.49 22.52 -24.21
N GLY A 441 -0.37 22.30 -23.21
CA GLY A 441 -1.37 23.26 -22.72
C GLY A 441 -0.87 24.35 -21.75
N PRO A 442 -1.52 25.53 -21.71
CA PRO A 442 -1.03 26.72 -20.99
C PRO A 442 -1.26 26.71 -19.47
N TYR A 443 -2.18 25.89 -18.94
CA TYR A 443 -2.56 25.88 -17.52
C TYR A 443 -1.76 24.86 -16.68
N GLY A 444 -0.44 24.84 -16.87
CA GLY A 444 0.47 24.00 -16.10
C GLY A 444 1.83 24.66 -15.94
N SER A 445 2.34 24.78 -14.72
CA SER A 445 3.50 25.61 -14.39
C SER A 445 4.86 25.16 -14.97
N TYR A 446 4.92 24.05 -15.73
CA TYR A 446 6.17 23.49 -16.27
C TYR A 446 6.01 22.68 -17.58
N GLN A 447 5.91 23.32 -18.76
CA GLN A 447 6.33 22.75 -20.07
C GLN A 447 6.39 23.85 -21.15
N ASN A 448 7.01 23.57 -22.31
CA ASN A 448 6.90 24.39 -23.53
C ASN A 448 7.40 23.65 -24.78
N TRP A 449 6.78 23.98 -25.92
CA TRP A 449 7.10 23.55 -27.29
C TRP A 449 7.69 24.72 -28.11
N GLY A 450 8.16 24.44 -29.33
CA GLY A 450 8.73 25.47 -30.22
C GLY A 450 7.80 25.81 -31.38
N ALA A 451 7.66 27.09 -31.69
CA ALA A 451 6.93 27.58 -32.86
C ALA A 451 7.72 28.69 -33.58
N PHE A 452 7.79 28.63 -34.90
CA PHE A 452 8.55 29.57 -35.72
C PHE A 452 7.70 30.10 -36.87
N VAL A 453 7.61 31.42 -37.00
CA VAL A 453 6.97 32.05 -38.17
C VAL A 453 7.98 32.01 -39.32
N LEU A 454 7.85 31.04 -40.22
CA LEU A 454 8.76 30.89 -41.37
C LEU A 454 8.53 31.96 -42.44
N ASN A 455 7.30 32.48 -42.52
CA ASN A 455 6.89 33.63 -43.31
C ASN A 455 5.49 34.08 -42.83
N THR A 456 4.96 35.17 -43.40
CA THR A 456 3.64 35.75 -43.04
C THR A 456 2.42 34.84 -43.20
N LYS A 457 2.60 33.61 -43.70
CA LYS A 457 1.53 32.62 -43.97
C LYS A 457 1.86 31.21 -43.44
N SER A 458 2.99 31.01 -42.76
CA SER A 458 3.45 29.66 -42.37
C SER A 458 4.08 29.62 -40.98
N LEU A 459 3.52 28.77 -40.11
CA LEU A 459 4.03 28.49 -38.77
C LEU A 459 4.59 27.07 -38.72
N PHE A 460 5.89 26.92 -38.44
CA PHE A 460 6.50 25.61 -38.17
C PHE A 460 6.42 25.30 -36.68
N LEU A 461 5.65 24.28 -36.32
CA LEU A 461 5.54 23.75 -34.97
C LEU A 461 6.54 22.62 -34.80
N CYS A 462 7.36 22.64 -33.74
CA CYS A 462 8.36 21.62 -33.49
C CYS A 462 8.31 21.01 -32.09
N PHE A 463 8.74 19.75 -32.00
CA PHE A 463 8.85 18.97 -30.78
C PHE A 463 10.10 18.08 -30.82
N TRP A 464 10.67 17.85 -29.64
CA TRP A 464 11.92 17.12 -29.46
C TRP A 464 11.63 15.77 -28.83
N HIS A 465 12.10 14.67 -29.42
CA HIS A 465 12.02 13.35 -28.81
C HIS A 465 13.37 12.67 -28.80
N LYS A 466 13.68 11.94 -27.73
CA LYS A 466 14.93 11.18 -27.65
C LYS A 466 14.79 9.89 -28.46
N GLY A 467 15.67 9.70 -29.45
CA GLY A 467 15.86 8.46 -30.19
C GLY A 467 16.82 7.49 -29.47
N PRO A 468 17.19 6.37 -30.12
CA PRO A 468 18.08 5.37 -29.53
C PRO A 468 19.48 5.90 -29.21
N THR A 469 20.00 6.81 -30.04
CA THR A 469 21.35 7.39 -29.94
C THR A 469 21.33 8.90 -29.67
N GLU A 470 20.47 9.65 -30.36
CA GLU A 470 20.45 11.12 -30.37
C GLU A 470 19.05 11.70 -30.12
N TRP A 471 18.95 13.02 -29.92
CA TRP A 471 17.66 13.73 -29.90
C TRP A 471 17.22 14.04 -31.34
N ALA A 472 16.01 13.61 -31.70
CA ALA A 472 15.40 13.90 -32.99
C ALA A 472 14.45 15.09 -32.87
N LEU A 473 14.62 16.05 -33.77
CA LEU A 473 13.63 17.09 -34.04
C LEU A 473 12.54 16.51 -34.95
N LYS A 474 11.28 16.71 -34.59
CA LYS A 474 10.14 16.55 -35.49
C LYS A 474 9.30 17.83 -35.47
N GLY A 475 8.54 18.04 -36.53
CA GLY A 475 7.66 19.19 -36.63
C GLY A 475 6.71 19.09 -37.80
N THR A 476 5.73 20.00 -37.82
CA THR A 476 4.76 20.14 -38.89
C THR A 476 4.64 21.60 -39.30
N LEU A 477 4.31 21.85 -40.56
CA LEU A 477 4.22 23.19 -41.13
C LEU A 477 2.74 23.51 -41.35
N LEU A 478 2.27 24.53 -40.63
CA LEU A 478 0.86 24.93 -40.53
C LEU A 478 0.67 26.19 -41.40
N ASP A 479 -0.14 26.11 -42.46
CA ASP A 479 -0.54 27.30 -43.23
C ASP A 479 -1.58 28.07 -42.41
N MET A 480 -1.32 29.35 -42.17
CA MET A 480 -2.17 30.21 -41.35
C MET A 480 -3.47 30.65 -42.08
N ARG A 481 -3.66 30.26 -43.35
CA ARG A 481 -4.83 30.60 -44.17
C ARG A 481 -6.03 29.67 -43.96
N SER A 482 -6.61 29.62 -42.76
CA SER A 482 -7.95 29.03 -42.56
C SER A 482 -8.73 29.60 -41.36
N SER A 483 -9.15 30.87 -41.44
CA SER A 483 -10.06 31.49 -40.46
C SER A 483 -11.19 32.35 -41.06
N THR A 484 -11.69 31.99 -42.25
CA THR A 484 -12.95 32.53 -42.80
C THR A 484 -13.78 31.44 -43.46
N GLY A 485 -14.70 30.86 -42.69
CA GLY A 485 -15.86 30.14 -43.23
C GLY A 485 -17.07 31.05 -43.27
N CYS A 486 -17.13 32.00 -44.21
CA CYS A 486 -18.35 32.65 -44.70
C CYS A 486 -18.04 33.63 -45.86
N SER A 487 -18.79 33.53 -46.97
CA SER A 487 -18.75 34.39 -48.18
C SER A 487 -17.39 34.49 -48.92
N GLU A 488 -17.30 34.47 -50.26
CA GLU A 488 -18.32 34.30 -51.31
C GLU A 488 -17.62 33.94 -52.65
N LEU A 489 -18.32 33.22 -53.55
CA LEU A 489 -18.07 33.11 -55.01
C LEU A 489 -16.73 32.43 -55.42
N LEU A 490 -16.67 31.51 -56.41
CA LEU A 490 -16.86 31.66 -57.87
C LEU A 490 -15.95 32.74 -58.48
N GLU A 491 -15.10 32.46 -59.48
CA GLU A 491 -14.98 31.27 -60.37
C GLU A 491 -13.64 30.53 -60.23
#